data_AF-A0AAX1UHB4-F1
#
_entry.id   AF-A0AAX1UHB4-F1
#
_cell.length_a   1.000
_cell.length_b   1.000
_cell.length_c   1.000
_cell.angle_alpha   90.00
_cell.angle_beta   90.00
_cell.angle_gamma   90.00
#
_symmetry.space_group_name_H-M   'P 1'
#
loop_
_entity.id
_entity.type
_entity.pdbx_description
1 polymer ?
#
loop_
_entity_poly.entity_id
_entity_poly.type
_entity_poly.pdbx_seq_one_letter_code
_entity_poly.pdbx_strand_id
1 'polypeptide(L)'
;MNRISGEIALGLAWIIALVASLAVLFIGEVLGQTPCVLCWFQRAFMFPLAIVLGFGLWWRDGRVGRYGIALALGGGAIALWHIGLYVGLVPERIQPCTATGPSCTDDNQLVFGVPIPLMALAAFALIGALSALSLKDTRT
;
A
#
# COMPACT_ATOMS: atom_id res chain seq x y z
N MET A 1 3.35 -10.25 28.62
CA MET A 1 2.89 -9.51 27.44
C MET A 1 4.07 -9.44 26.47
N ASN A 2 4.02 -10.24 25.41
CA ASN A 2 5.13 -10.45 24.47
C ASN A 2 5.46 -9.13 23.76
N ARG A 3 6.57 -8.51 24.14
CA ARG A 3 7.08 -7.30 23.49
C ARG A 3 7.61 -7.73 22.13
N ILE A 4 6.86 -7.47 21.06
CA ILE A 4 7.37 -7.60 19.70
C ILE A 4 8.54 -6.62 19.61
N SER A 5 9.76 -7.14 19.41
CA SER A 5 10.94 -6.28 19.22
C SER A 5 10.69 -5.32 18.06
N GLY A 6 11.07 -4.05 18.21
CA GLY A 6 10.90 -3.03 17.17
C GLY A 6 11.51 -3.44 15.82
N GLU A 7 12.56 -4.27 15.82
CA GLU A 7 13.15 -4.86 14.61
C GLU A 7 12.21 -5.86 13.93
N ILE A 8 11.50 -6.70 14.70
CA ILE A 8 10.52 -7.66 14.16
C ILE A 8 9.34 -6.92 13.54
N ALA A 9 8.83 -5.89 14.21
CA ALA A 9 7.74 -5.07 13.67
C ALA A 9 8.14 -4.40 12.34
N LEU A 10 9.36 -3.86 12.28
CA LEU A 10 9.90 -3.28 11.04
C LEU A 10 10.10 -4.33 9.94
N GLY A 11 10.60 -5.50 10.30
CA GLY A 11 10.75 -6.65 9.40
C GLY A 11 9.43 -7.09 8.78
N LEU A 12 8.38 -7.22 9.60
CA LEU A 12 7.03 -7.55 9.12
C LEU A 12 6.47 -6.46 8.20
N ALA A 13 6.66 -5.19 8.54
CA ALA A 13 6.22 -4.08 7.68
C ALA A 13 6.91 -4.13 6.31
N TRP A 14 8.21 -4.43 6.29
CA TRP A 14 8.97 -4.58 5.05
C TRP A 14 8.51 -5.78 4.21
N ILE A 15 8.29 -6.95 4.83
CA ILE A 15 7.79 -8.14 4.13
C ILE A 15 6.45 -7.84 3.46
N ILE A 16 5.52 -7.20 4.17
CA ILE A 16 4.21 -6.82 3.61
C ILE A 16 4.39 -5.86 2.43
N ALA A 17 5.25 -4.85 2.57
CA ALA A 17 5.51 -3.90 1.49
C ALA A 17 6.13 -4.56 0.25
N LEU A 18 7.07 -5.49 0.46
CA LEU A 18 7.72 -6.23 -0.61
C LEU A 18 6.72 -7.14 -1.34
N VAL A 19 5.96 -7.94 -0.59
CA VAL A 19 4.95 -8.86 -1.16
C VAL A 19 3.87 -8.07 -1.89
N ALA A 20 3.38 -6.96 -1.33
CA ALA A 20 2.40 -6.11 -1.99
C ALA A 20 2.95 -5.49 -3.30
N SER A 21 4.21 -5.05 -3.29
CA SER A 21 4.88 -4.53 -4.48
C SER A 21 5.05 -5.58 -5.58
N LEU A 22 5.46 -6.79 -5.21
CA LEU A 22 5.59 -7.90 -6.15
C LEU A 22 4.24 -8.38 -6.67
N ALA A 23 3.22 -8.46 -5.81
CA ALA A 23 1.87 -8.85 -6.20
C ALA A 23 1.28 -7.90 -7.24
N VAL A 24 1.42 -6.58 -7.05
CA VAL A 24 0.87 -5.61 -8.00
C VAL A 24 1.65 -5.57 -9.32
N LEU A 25 2.96 -5.85 -9.29
CA LEU A 25 3.76 -6.04 -10.50
C LEU A 25 3.34 -7.31 -11.25
N PHE A 26 3.11 -8.41 -10.54
CA PHE A 26 2.62 -9.65 -11.15
C PHE A 26 1.26 -9.45 -11.82
N ILE A 27 0.33 -8.75 -11.15
CA ILE A 27 -0.99 -8.42 -11.72
C ILE A 27 -0.84 -7.57 -12.99
N GLY A 28 0.05 -6.58 -12.99
CA GLY A 28 0.27 -5.70 -14.15
C GLY A 28 0.93 -6.39 -15.33
N GLU A 29 2.07 -7.03 -15.09
CA GLU A 29 2.97 -7.49 -16.15
C GLU A 29 2.69 -8.92 -16.58
N VAL A 30 2.23 -9.79 -15.66
CA VAL A 30 2.02 -11.22 -15.95
C VAL A 30 0.56 -11.50 -16.27
N LEU A 31 -0.38 -10.95 -15.50
CA LEU A 31 -1.81 -11.10 -15.79
C LEU A 31 -2.32 -10.10 -16.85
N GLY A 32 -1.50 -9.12 -17.25
CA GLY A 32 -1.83 -8.13 -18.26
C GLY A 32 -2.90 -7.12 -17.83
N GLN A 33 -3.19 -7.03 -16.52
CA GLN A 33 -4.18 -6.09 -16.00
C GLN A 33 -3.57 -4.69 -15.86
N THR A 34 -3.89 -3.82 -16.83
CA THR A 34 -3.43 -2.43 -16.79
C THR A 34 -3.96 -1.72 -15.54
N PRO A 35 -3.12 -0.97 -14.80
CA PRO A 35 -3.56 -0.30 -13.59
C PRO A 35 -4.42 0.93 -13.95
N CYS A 36 -5.49 1.16 -13.19
CA CYS A 36 -6.20 2.42 -13.25
C CYS A 36 -5.35 3.56 -12.64
N VAL A 37 -5.73 4.81 -12.89
CA VAL A 37 -4.97 5.99 -12.42
C VAL A 37 -4.79 6.03 -10.90
N LEU A 38 -5.80 5.65 -10.10
CA LEU A 38 -5.66 5.59 -8.64
C LEU A 38 -4.70 4.47 -8.20
N CYS A 39 -4.77 3.29 -8.84
CA CYS A 39 -3.83 2.19 -8.58
C CYS A 39 -2.39 2.59 -8.94
N TRP A 40 -2.20 3.37 -10.00
CA TRP A 40 -0.89 3.92 -10.36
C TRP A 40 -0.33 4.82 -9.25
N PHE A 41 -1.15 5.72 -8.71
CA PHE A 41 -0.75 6.54 -7.56
C PHE A 41 -0.44 5.69 -6.33
N GLN A 42 -1.22 4.64 -6.04
CA GLN A 42 -0.93 3.72 -4.93
C GLN A 42 0.45 3.03 -5.10
N ARG A 43 0.81 2.59 -6.32
CA ARG A 43 2.13 2.03 -6.63
C ARG A 43 3.27 3.02 -6.33
N ALA A 44 3.07 4.30 -6.64
CA ALA A 44 4.06 5.35 -6.36
C ALA A 44 4.36 5.50 -4.86
N PHE A 45 3.43 5.16 -3.97
CA PHE A 45 3.68 5.12 -2.52
C PHE A 45 4.20 3.75 -2.04
N MET A 46 3.73 2.64 -2.64
CA MET A 46 4.09 1.29 -2.21
C MET A 46 5.54 0.93 -2.55
N PHE A 47 6.02 1.22 -3.76
CA PHE A 47 7.37 0.80 -4.19
C PHE A 47 8.50 1.47 -3.40
N PRO A 48 8.49 2.80 -3.14
CA PRO A 48 9.50 3.42 -2.29
C PRO A 48 9.46 2.88 -0.86
N LEU A 49 8.28 2.49 -0.38
CA LEU A 49 8.11 1.98 0.97
C LEU A 49 8.88 0.65 1.18
N ALA A 50 8.82 -0.26 0.21
CA ALA A 50 9.60 -1.51 0.25
C ALA A 50 11.13 -1.23 0.28
N ILE A 51 11.59 -0.24 -0.47
CA ILE A 51 13.01 0.14 -0.53
C ILE A 51 13.46 0.81 0.78
N VAL A 52 12.72 1.81 1.24
CA VAL A 52 13.07 2.61 2.43
C VAL A 52 13.08 1.75 3.68
N LEU A 53 12.06 0.91 3.90
CA LEU A 53 12.05 0.00 5.05
C LEU A 53 13.17 -1.05 4.96
N GLY A 54 13.47 -1.53 3.75
CA GLY A 54 14.55 -2.49 3.53
C GLY A 54 15.93 -1.91 3.86
N PHE A 55 16.18 -0.66 3.48
CA PHE A 55 17.39 0.04 3.86
C PHE A 55 17.48 0.29 5.37
N GLY A 56 16.39 0.65 6.04
CA GLY A 56 16.43 0.79 7.49
C GLY A 56 16.71 -0.53 8.22
N LEU A 57 16.24 -1.67 7.70
CA LEU A 57 16.63 -2.99 8.20
C LEU A 57 18.11 -3.30 7.95
N TRP A 58 18.62 -3.01 6.75
CA TRP A 58 20.02 -3.24 6.37
C TRP A 58 21.00 -2.46 7.24
N TRP A 59 20.73 -1.18 7.47
CA TRP A 59 21.56 -0.30 8.30
C TRP A 59 21.19 -0.34 9.79
N ARG A 60 20.21 -1.15 10.18
CA ARG A 60 19.67 -1.24 11.55
C ARG A 60 19.21 0.12 12.11
N ASP A 61 18.66 0.97 11.24
CA ASP A 61 18.08 2.26 11.61
C ASP A 61 16.58 2.13 11.91
N GLY A 62 16.24 1.94 13.19
CA GLY A 62 14.86 1.88 13.68
C GLY A 62 14.06 3.17 13.48
N ARG A 63 14.71 4.31 13.22
CA ARG A 63 14.01 5.59 12.97
C ARG A 63 13.35 5.62 11.60
N VAL A 64 13.69 4.69 10.70
CA VAL A 64 13.12 4.62 9.35
C VAL A 64 11.60 4.45 9.38
N GLY A 65 11.04 3.90 10.48
CA GLY A 65 9.60 3.72 10.66
C GLY A 65 8.80 5.01 10.47
N ARG A 66 9.39 6.19 10.68
CA ARG A 66 8.73 7.49 10.42
C ARG A 66 8.39 7.69 8.94
N TYR A 67 9.27 7.24 8.06
CA TYR A 67 9.05 7.29 6.62
C TYR A 67 8.03 6.24 6.20
N GLY A 68 8.07 5.05 6.83
CA GLY A 68 7.04 4.02 6.67
C GLY A 68 5.64 4.55 6.97
N ILE A 69 5.46 5.26 8.10
CA ILE A 69 4.19 5.89 8.46
C ILE A 69 3.80 6.96 7.44
N ALA A 70 4.71 7.87 7.08
CA ALA A 70 4.40 8.97 6.16
C ALA A 70 3.94 8.46 4.78
N LEU A 71 4.66 7.49 4.22
CA LEU A 71 4.32 6.88 2.93
C LEU A 71 3.04 6.04 3.02
N ALA A 72 2.86 5.29 4.12
CA ALA A 72 1.65 4.49 4.35
C ALA A 72 0.39 5.36 4.50
N LEU A 73 0.49 6.52 5.14
CA LEU A 73 -0.63 7.46 5.22
C LEU A 73 -0.99 8.05 3.86
N GLY A 74 0.00 8.43 3.04
CA GLY A 74 -0.23 8.93 1.69
C GLY A 74 -0.90 7.89 0.78
N GLY A 75 -0.32 6.69 0.71
CA GLY A 75 -0.90 5.58 -0.06
C GLY A 75 -2.25 5.11 0.48
N GLY A 76 -2.39 5.06 1.81
CA GLY A 76 -3.62 4.67 2.49
C GLY A 76 -4.78 5.65 2.26
N ALA A 77 -4.51 6.96 2.22
CA ALA A 77 -5.54 7.96 1.89
C ALA A 77 -6.06 7.77 0.46
N ILE A 78 -5.19 7.48 -0.50
CA ILE A 78 -5.58 7.20 -1.89
C ILE A 78 -6.34 5.88 -1.99
N ALA A 79 -5.92 4.86 -1.26
CA ALA A 79 -6.63 3.57 -1.20
C ALA A 79 -8.03 3.72 -0.58
N LEU A 80 -8.16 4.54 0.48
CA LEU A 80 -9.44 4.86 1.10
C LEU A 80 -10.37 5.61 0.14
N TRP A 81 -9.82 6.54 -0.63
CA TRP A 81 -10.58 7.22 -1.68
C TRP A 81 -11.01 6.24 -2.78
N HIS A 82 -10.11 5.35 -3.21
CA HIS A 82 -10.39 4.37 -4.25
C HIS A 82 -11.50 3.39 -3.83
N ILE A 83 -11.46 2.84 -2.61
CA ILE A 83 -12.53 1.97 -2.12
C ILE A 83 -13.86 2.71 -2.02
N GLY A 84 -13.85 4.00 -1.62
CA GLY A 84 -15.06 4.82 -1.55
C GLY A 84 -15.74 5.04 -2.91
N LEU A 85 -14.95 5.17 -3.98
CA LEU A 85 -15.45 5.20 -5.35
C LEU A 85 -15.97 3.82 -5.78
N TYR A 86 -15.20 2.77 -5.52
CA TYR A 86 -15.55 1.39 -5.92
C TYR A 86 -16.87 0.91 -5.32
N VAL A 87 -17.15 1.22 -4.06
CA VAL A 87 -18.40 0.83 -3.39
C VAL A 87 -19.57 1.79 -3.66
N GLY A 88 -19.36 2.84 -4.46
CA GLY A 88 -20.38 3.84 -4.78
C GLY A 88 -20.75 4.80 -3.64
N LEU A 89 -19.94 4.87 -2.58
CA LEU A 89 -20.15 5.83 -1.49
C LEU A 89 -19.88 7.27 -1.94
N VAL A 90 -18.96 7.44 -2.88
CA VAL A 90 -18.62 8.72 -3.50
C VAL A 90 -19.07 8.67 -4.97
N PRO A 91 -19.93 9.59 -5.44
CA PRO A 91 -20.37 9.60 -6.82
C PRO A 91 -19.18 9.83 -7.76
N GLU A 92 -19.07 8.96 -8.77
CA GLU A 92 -18.03 9.08 -9.78
C GLU A 92 -18.28 10.36 -10.58
N ARG A 93 -17.38 11.35 -10.46
CA ARG A 93 -17.45 12.53 -11.33
C ARG A 93 -17.25 12.03 -12.76
N ILE A 94 -18.18 12.36 -13.65
CA ILE A 94 -18.18 12.01 -15.08
C ILE A 94 -16.76 12.19 -15.65
N GLN A 95 -16.02 11.09 -15.74
CA GLN A 95 -14.74 11.04 -16.42
C GLN A 95 -15.02 10.70 -17.88
N PRO A 96 -14.45 11.42 -18.86
CA PRO A 96 -14.55 11.01 -20.24
C PRO A 96 -13.97 9.59 -20.37
N CYS A 97 -14.74 8.66 -20.94
CA CYS A 97 -14.38 7.24 -21.13
C CYS A 97 -13.09 7.02 -21.93
N THR A 98 -12.45 8.10 -22.39
CA THR A 98 -11.31 8.15 -23.30
C THR A 98 -10.08 8.87 -22.74
N ALA A 99 -10.10 9.40 -21.51
CA ALA A 99 -8.98 10.19 -20.99
C ALA A 99 -7.79 9.38 -20.43
N THR A 100 -7.48 8.21 -21.02
CA THR A 100 -6.19 7.46 -20.94
C THR A 100 -6.01 6.34 -19.88
N GLY A 101 -7.03 5.52 -19.58
CA GLY A 101 -6.79 4.28 -18.82
C GLY A 101 -8.05 3.45 -18.51
N PRO A 102 -7.87 2.23 -17.97
CA PRO A 102 -8.98 1.41 -17.46
C PRO A 102 -9.68 2.11 -16.27
N SER A 103 -10.97 1.85 -16.11
CA SER A 103 -11.76 2.45 -15.02
C SER A 103 -11.31 1.95 -13.64
N CYS A 104 -11.39 2.83 -12.64
CA CYS A 104 -11.13 2.51 -11.24
C CYS A 104 -12.35 1.93 -10.50
N THR A 105 -13.51 1.83 -11.15
CA THR A 105 -14.75 1.29 -10.57
C THR A 105 -15.22 0.00 -11.23
N ASP A 106 -14.53 -0.43 -12.29
CA ASP A 106 -14.92 -1.57 -13.12
C ASP A 106 -14.44 -2.92 -12.53
N ASP A 107 -15.00 -4.03 -13.05
CA ASP A 107 -14.76 -5.40 -12.57
C ASP A 107 -13.29 -5.83 -12.67
N ASN A 108 -12.51 -5.15 -13.51
CA ASN A 108 -11.04 -5.30 -13.59
C ASN A 108 -10.31 -4.93 -12.28
N GLN A 109 -11.00 -4.32 -11.31
CA GLN A 109 -10.46 -4.07 -9.97
C GLN A 109 -10.62 -5.27 -9.01
N LEU A 110 -11.07 -6.43 -9.50
CA LEU A 110 -11.18 -7.66 -8.71
C LEU A 110 -10.03 -8.63 -9.03
N VAL A 111 -9.39 -9.14 -7.98
CA VAL A 111 -8.42 -10.23 -8.07
C VAL A 111 -8.85 -11.31 -7.09
N PHE A 112 -9.09 -12.53 -7.58
CA PHE A 112 -9.63 -13.65 -6.79
C PHE A 112 -10.94 -13.31 -6.03
N GLY A 113 -11.77 -12.41 -6.56
CA GLY A 113 -13.02 -11.96 -5.93
C GLY A 113 -12.83 -10.91 -4.83
N VAL A 114 -11.60 -10.43 -4.60
CA VAL A 114 -11.30 -9.37 -3.64
C VAL A 114 -10.94 -8.08 -4.39
N PRO A 115 -11.52 -6.92 -4.02
CA PRO A 115 -11.14 -5.64 -4.62
C PRO A 115 -9.68 -5.29 -4.34
N ILE A 116 -8.91 -4.97 -5.39
CA ILE A 116 -7.57 -4.37 -5.32
C ILE A 116 -7.51 -3.19 -4.33
N PRO A 117 -8.43 -2.20 -4.36
CA PRO A 117 -8.39 -1.09 -3.41
C PRO A 117 -8.48 -1.53 -1.94
N LEU A 118 -9.22 -2.60 -1.65
CA LEU A 118 -9.34 -3.13 -0.28
C LEU A 118 -8.02 -3.78 0.17
N MET A 119 -7.40 -4.58 -0.70
CA MET A 119 -6.10 -5.20 -0.39
C MET A 119 -5.01 -4.15 -0.19
N ALA A 120 -4.99 -3.12 -1.03
CA ALA A 120 -4.04 -2.01 -0.90
C ALA A 120 -4.25 -1.24 0.41
N LEU A 121 -5.50 -0.94 0.78
CA LEU A 121 -5.81 -0.26 2.03
C LEU A 121 -5.35 -1.09 3.25
N ALA A 122 -5.62 -2.40 3.23
CA ALA A 122 -5.17 -3.30 4.28
C ALA A 122 -3.64 -3.35 4.40
N ALA A 123 -2.92 -3.41 3.26
CA ALA A 123 -1.46 -3.39 3.24
C ALA A 123 -0.91 -2.08 3.83
N PHE A 124 -1.39 -0.92 3.38
CA PHE A 124 -0.94 0.37 3.91
C PHE A 124 -1.27 0.53 5.40
N ALA A 125 -2.44 0.10 5.86
CA ALA A 125 -2.82 0.15 7.26
C ALA A 125 -1.89 -0.70 8.14
N LEU A 126 -1.62 -1.95 7.73
CA LEU A 126 -0.73 -2.85 8.45
C LEU A 126 0.70 -2.32 8.50
N ILE A 127 1.22 -1.84 7.37
CA ILE A 127 2.55 -1.25 7.27
C ILE A 127 2.67 -0.02 8.19
N GLY A 128 1.68 0.86 8.18
CA GLY A 128 1.66 2.05 9.03
C GLY A 128 1.62 1.70 10.51
N ALA A 129 0.77 0.75 10.90
CA ALA A 129 0.66 0.28 12.28
C ALA A 129 1.95 -0.37 12.78
N LEU A 130 2.56 -1.25 11.98
CA LEU A 130 3.83 -1.91 12.31
C LEU A 130 4.99 -0.92 12.38
N SER A 131 5.04 0.05 11.46
CA SER A 131 6.04 1.12 11.47
C SER A 131 5.89 2.02 12.71
N ALA A 132 4.65 2.32 13.13
CA ALA A 132 4.39 3.05 14.37
C ALA A 132 4.77 2.24 15.63
N LEU A 133 4.53 0.92 15.63
CA LEU A 133 4.94 0.05 16.71
C LEU A 133 6.47 -0.01 16.85
N SER A 134 7.18 -0.13 15.72
CA SER A 134 8.65 -0.14 15.69
C SER A 134 9.28 1.13 16.31
N LEU A 135 8.71 2.31 16.01
CA LEU A 135 9.16 3.57 16.59
C LEU A 135 8.91 3.69 18.10
N LYS A 136 7.81 3.12 18.61
CA LYS A 136 7.51 3.14 20.04
C LYS A 136 8.56 2.38 20.84
N ASP A 137 9.00 1.23 20.34
CA ASP A 137 10.00 0.40 21.01
C ASP A 137 11.42 1.00 20.94
N THR A 138 11.74 1.74 19.87
CA THR A 138 13.05 2.42 19.72
C THR A 138 13.22 3.63 20.67
N ARG A 139 12.11 4.21 21.18
CA ARG A 139 12.13 5.38 22.07
C ARG A 139 12.18 5.03 23.56
N THR A 140 11.97 3.76 23.91
CA THR A 140 11.97 3.25 25.29
C THR A 140 13.29 2.61 25.63
#